data_AF-A0A812CVA1-F1
#
_entry.id   AF-A0A812CVA1-F1
#
_cell.length_a   1.000
_cell.length_b   1.000
_cell.length_c   1.000
_cell.angle_alpha   90.00
_cell.angle_beta   90.00
_cell.angle_gamma   90.00
#
_symmetry.space_group_name_H-M   'P 1'
#
loop_
_entity.id
_entity.type
_entity.pdbx_description
1 polymer ?
#
loop_
_entity_poly.entity_id
_entity_poly.type
_entity_poly.pdbx_seq_one_letter_code
_entity_poly.pdbx_strand_id
1 'polypeptide(L)'
;MLVPSQIRHQGKELLGTLQIQLQNQVGKLNSRRVGAAEPPGKNIRSRLFYVWDRRNHIKFLVDTGAAISVIPPKEQQDRKATPYKLQAANGSTIETYGAKTLTLNIGMRRDFTWTFTQADVKTPILGADFLAHYDLAVHMNTRTLSDNTTNIAVKGTLSRHNTTGISVTTCHGRKYIEILNRYPDLIQQLAGTGPAKHQTQHHIKTSGQPTFSHPRRLPPHKLE
;
A
#
# COMPACT_ATOMS: atom_id res chain seq x y z
N MET A 1 45.87 -32.73 29.21
CA MET A 1 45.35 -34.11 29.30
C MET A 1 44.25 -34.24 28.25
N LEU A 2 44.56 -34.86 27.11
CA LEU A 2 43.61 -35.05 25.99
C LEU A 2 42.64 -36.19 26.34
N VAL A 3 41.37 -36.04 25.96
CA VAL A 3 40.35 -37.10 26.01
C VAL A 3 39.83 -37.37 24.58
N PRO A 4 39.57 -38.64 24.18
CA PRO A 4 39.52 -39.10 22.77
C PRO A 4 38.19 -38.89 22.01
N SER A 5 38.27 -39.07 20.69
CA SER A 5 37.36 -38.61 19.63
C SER A 5 36.15 -39.52 19.27
N GLN A 6 35.56 -40.27 20.20
CA GLN A 6 34.55 -41.29 19.85
C GLN A 6 33.12 -41.06 20.37
N ILE A 7 32.71 -39.81 20.63
CA ILE A 7 31.27 -39.51 20.86
C ILE A 7 30.87 -38.21 20.16
N ARG A 8 30.58 -38.29 18.85
CA ARG A 8 29.55 -37.45 18.22
C ARG A 8 28.78 -38.27 17.19
N HIS A 9 27.53 -38.54 17.54
CA HIS A 9 26.53 -39.15 16.67
C HIS A 9 26.30 -38.32 15.41
N GLN A 10 26.05 -39.04 14.32
CA GLN A 10 25.64 -38.56 13.00
C GLN A 10 24.40 -37.65 13.08
N GLY A 11 24.53 -36.44 12.54
CA GLY A 11 23.43 -35.54 12.22
C GLY A 11 23.38 -35.32 10.70
N LYS A 12 22.18 -35.41 10.14
CA LYS A 12 21.83 -35.42 8.70
C LYS A 12 22.47 -34.30 7.87
N GLU A 13 22.86 -34.65 6.64
CA GLU A 13 23.20 -33.70 5.57
C GLU A 13 22.10 -32.64 5.41
N LEU A 14 22.47 -31.37 5.57
CA LEU A 14 21.65 -30.24 5.15
C LEU A 14 22.02 -29.90 3.71
N LEU A 15 21.02 -29.98 2.83
CA LEU A 15 21.09 -29.62 1.42
C LEU A 15 21.59 -28.19 1.22
N GLY A 16 22.40 -28.03 0.17
CA GLY A 16 23.20 -26.86 -0.14
C GLY A 16 22.45 -25.53 -0.10
N THR A 17 22.95 -24.65 0.76
CA THR A 17 22.62 -23.23 0.74
C THR A 17 23.07 -22.64 -0.59
N LEU A 18 22.15 -22.00 -1.30
CA LEU A 18 22.42 -21.19 -2.50
C LEU A 18 23.65 -20.31 -2.29
N GLN A 19 24.72 -20.65 -3.00
CA GLN A 19 25.93 -19.84 -3.08
C GLN A 19 25.63 -18.65 -4.01
N ILE A 20 25.00 -17.60 -3.45
CA ILE A 20 24.99 -16.30 -4.10
C ILE A 20 26.46 -15.84 -4.08
N GLN A 21 27.06 -15.86 -5.26
CA GLN A 21 28.41 -15.39 -5.52
C GLN A 21 28.45 -13.90 -5.22
N LEU A 22 28.66 -13.55 -3.95
CA LEU A 22 28.98 -12.21 -3.51
C LEU A 22 30.32 -11.87 -4.15
N GLN A 23 30.25 -11.13 -5.26
CA GLN A 23 31.39 -10.37 -5.73
C GLN A 23 31.93 -9.57 -4.53
N ASN A 24 33.18 -9.85 -4.17
CA ASN A 24 33.92 -9.12 -3.16
C ASN A 24 33.92 -7.63 -3.49
N GLN A 25 32.95 -6.91 -2.94
CA GLN A 25 32.99 -5.46 -2.82
C GLN A 25 33.05 -5.16 -1.33
N VAL A 26 34.26 -5.05 -0.81
CA VAL A 26 34.51 -4.44 0.50
C VAL A 26 34.28 -2.94 0.32
N GLY A 27 33.09 -2.46 0.70
CA GLY A 27 32.69 -1.05 0.58
C GLY A 27 31.19 -0.83 0.81
N LYS A 28 30.77 0.39 1.17
CA LYS A 28 29.34 0.74 1.28
C LYS A 28 28.62 0.48 -0.05
N LEU A 29 27.40 -0.06 0.00
CA LEU A 29 26.51 -0.19 -1.16
C LEU A 29 26.29 1.19 -1.82
N ASN A 30 26.67 1.32 -3.09
CA ASN A 30 26.64 2.59 -3.82
C ASN A 30 25.24 3.16 -4.07
N SER A 31 24.17 2.41 -3.82
CA SER A 31 22.81 2.95 -3.74
C SER A 31 21.82 1.94 -3.17
N ARG A 32 20.81 2.45 -2.48
CA ARG A 32 19.59 1.72 -2.14
C ARG A 32 18.71 1.70 -3.40
N ARG A 33 18.13 0.56 -3.79
CA ARG A 33 16.99 0.57 -4.73
C ARG A 33 15.85 1.35 -4.06
N VAL A 34 15.61 2.56 -4.54
CA VAL A 34 14.55 3.43 -4.04
C VAL A 34 13.22 2.96 -4.64
N GLY A 35 12.30 2.52 -3.78
CA GLY A 35 10.88 2.50 -4.14
C GLY A 35 10.44 3.96 -4.30
N ALA A 36 10.11 4.36 -5.53
CA ALA A 36 9.77 5.73 -5.84
C ALA A 36 8.42 6.10 -5.19
N ALA A 37 8.46 6.86 -4.09
CA ALA A 37 7.39 7.80 -3.80
C ALA A 37 7.65 9.05 -4.65
N GLU A 38 6.77 9.34 -5.60
CA GLU A 38 6.89 10.54 -6.43
C GLU A 38 6.90 11.80 -5.55
N PRO A 39 7.79 12.77 -5.84
CA PRO A 39 7.85 14.02 -5.08
C PRO A 39 6.58 14.85 -5.26
N PRO A 40 6.16 15.60 -4.23
CA PRO A 40 5.05 16.54 -4.36
C PRO A 40 5.42 17.66 -5.34
N GLY A 41 4.54 17.97 -6.29
CA GLY A 41 4.66 19.15 -7.15
C GLY A 41 4.36 18.96 -8.63
N LYS A 42 4.28 17.72 -9.14
CA LYS A 42 3.72 17.44 -10.47
C LYS A 42 2.24 17.12 -10.34
N ASN A 43 1.40 17.63 -11.24
CA ASN A 43 0.00 17.26 -11.42
C ASN A 43 -0.19 15.77 -11.10
N ILE A 44 -0.68 15.46 -9.89
CA ILE A 44 -0.75 14.08 -9.42
C ILE A 44 -1.92 13.48 -10.16
N ARG A 45 -1.63 12.84 -11.29
CA ARG A 45 -2.61 12.00 -11.98
C ARG A 45 -3.10 11.01 -10.94
N SER A 46 -4.41 11.05 -10.68
CA SER A 46 -5.04 10.15 -9.73
C SER A 46 -4.62 8.71 -10.02
N ARG A 47 -4.16 8.01 -8.99
CA ARG A 47 -3.87 6.56 -9.07
C ARG A 47 -5.14 5.72 -8.90
N LEU A 48 -6.24 6.36 -8.50
CA LEU A 48 -7.54 5.72 -8.39
C LEU A 48 -8.15 5.56 -9.78
N PHE A 49 -8.79 4.43 -10.01
CA PHE A 49 -9.55 4.19 -11.23
C PHE A 49 -10.90 3.57 -10.93
N TYR A 50 -11.83 3.82 -11.86
CA TYR A 50 -13.21 3.40 -11.76
C TYR A 50 -13.56 2.45 -12.89
N VAL A 51 -14.34 1.43 -12.59
CA VAL A 51 -15.00 0.59 -13.60
C VAL A 51 -16.44 1.06 -13.81
N TRP A 52 -16.90 1.01 -15.05
CA TRP A 52 -18.26 1.40 -15.41
C TRP A 52 -19.14 0.16 -15.48
N ASP A 53 -20.16 0.12 -14.62
CA ASP A 53 -21.25 -0.82 -14.78
C ASP A 53 -22.25 -0.29 -15.81
N ARG A 54 -22.32 -0.98 -16.95
CA ARG A 54 -23.17 -0.64 -18.08
C ARG A 54 -24.65 -0.91 -17.81
N ARG A 55 -24.96 -1.78 -16.85
CA ARG A 55 -26.33 -2.20 -16.53
C ARG A 55 -27.04 -1.23 -15.60
N ASN A 56 -26.40 -0.87 -14.47
CA ASN A 56 -27.00 0.05 -13.51
C ASN A 56 -26.59 1.52 -13.74
N HIS A 57 -25.71 1.78 -14.71
CA HIS A 57 -25.15 3.10 -15.00
C HIS A 57 -24.42 3.72 -13.79
N ILE A 58 -23.61 2.91 -13.11
CA ILE A 58 -22.87 3.29 -11.90
C ILE A 58 -21.36 3.14 -12.13
N LYS A 59 -20.58 4.12 -11.67
CA LYS A 59 -19.12 4.00 -11.59
C LYS A 59 -18.73 3.50 -10.20
N PHE A 60 -17.96 2.41 -10.18
CA PHE A 60 -17.41 1.89 -8.94
C PHE A 60 -15.93 2.20 -8.86
N LEU A 61 -15.48 2.70 -7.71
CA LEU A 61 -14.08 2.75 -7.36
C LEU A 61 -13.58 1.33 -7.11
N VAL A 62 -12.44 0.97 -7.70
CA VAL A 62 -11.75 -0.29 -7.37
C VAL A 62 -10.82 -0.01 -6.20
N ASP A 63 -11.09 -0.62 -5.04
CA ASP A 63 -10.34 -0.37 -3.81
C ASP A 63 -10.00 -1.68 -3.09
N THR A 64 -8.74 -2.11 -3.22
CA THR A 64 -8.23 -3.28 -2.50
C THR A 64 -8.05 -3.02 -0.99
N GLY A 65 -8.11 -1.77 -0.54
CA GLY A 65 -8.01 -1.38 0.87
C GLY A 65 -9.35 -1.43 1.62
N ALA A 66 -10.47 -1.54 0.91
CA ALA A 66 -11.78 -1.74 1.51
C ALA A 66 -12.04 -3.24 1.70
N ALA A 67 -12.35 -3.68 2.93
CA ALA A 67 -12.65 -5.08 3.20
C ALA A 67 -13.95 -5.55 2.56
N ILE A 68 -14.94 -4.65 2.45
CA ILE A 68 -16.27 -4.96 1.91
C ILE A 68 -16.67 -4.00 0.78
N SER A 69 -17.56 -4.45 -0.08
CA SER A 69 -18.11 -3.68 -1.18
C SER A 69 -19.35 -2.90 -0.75
N VAL A 70 -19.35 -1.60 -1.05
CA VAL A 70 -20.37 -0.67 -0.55
C VAL A 70 -20.96 0.17 -1.67
N ILE A 71 -22.21 0.60 -1.47
CA ILE A 71 -22.88 1.59 -2.32
C ILE A 71 -23.54 2.68 -1.46
N PRO A 72 -23.69 3.91 -1.97
CA PRO A 72 -24.51 4.93 -1.33
C PRO A 72 -26.00 4.50 -1.27
N PRO A 73 -26.76 4.92 -0.25
CA PRO A 73 -28.21 4.83 -0.28
C PRO A 73 -28.78 5.71 -1.41
N LYS A 74 -29.85 5.26 -2.08
CA LYS A 74 -30.46 5.98 -3.22
C LYS A 74 -31.15 7.28 -2.79
N GLU A 75 -31.84 7.26 -1.65
CA GLU A 75 -32.67 8.38 -1.20
C GLU A 75 -32.34 8.72 0.26
N GLN A 76 -32.44 10.00 0.62
CA GLN A 76 -32.18 10.45 1.99
C GLN A 76 -33.32 10.05 2.96
N GLN A 77 -34.54 9.88 2.46
CA GLN A 77 -35.73 9.61 3.26
C GLN A 77 -35.80 8.17 3.83
N ASP A 78 -35.08 7.22 3.23
CA ASP A 78 -35.03 5.81 3.65
C ASP A 78 -33.79 5.44 4.50
N ARG A 79 -33.07 6.43 5.04
CA ARG A 79 -31.85 6.22 5.85
C ARG A 79 -32.15 5.75 7.27
N LYS A 80 -32.87 4.64 7.44
CA LYS A 80 -32.94 3.98 8.75
C LYS A 80 -31.62 3.28 9.02
N ALA A 81 -30.81 3.87 9.90
CA ALA A 81 -29.53 3.30 10.29
C ALA A 81 -29.72 1.87 10.84
N THR A 82 -28.86 0.96 10.41
CA THR A 82 -28.81 -0.40 10.96
C THR A 82 -27.86 -0.43 12.16
N PRO A 83 -27.93 -1.47 13.03
CA PRO A 83 -27.00 -1.60 14.15
C PRO A 83 -25.55 -1.89 13.69
N TYR A 84 -25.35 -2.31 12.44
CA TYR A 84 -24.04 -2.59 11.90
C TYR A 84 -23.41 -1.30 11.37
N LYS A 85 -22.17 -1.04 11.79
CA LYS A 85 -21.42 0.13 11.32
C LYS A 85 -20.10 -0.30 10.73
N LEU A 86 -19.63 0.45 9.74
CA LEU A 86 -18.30 0.23 9.18
C LEU A 86 -17.31 1.21 9.82
N GLN A 87 -16.03 0.88 9.73
CA GLN A 87 -14.97 1.74 10.23
C GLN A 87 -14.02 2.08 9.09
N ALA A 88 -13.73 3.37 8.94
CA ALA A 88 -12.71 3.85 8.02
C ALA A 88 -11.30 3.66 8.62
N ALA A 89 -10.27 3.74 7.79
CA ALA A 89 -8.88 3.59 8.23
C ALA A 89 -8.42 4.61 9.30
N ASN A 90 -9.08 5.77 9.39
CA ASN A 90 -8.82 6.78 10.43
C ASN A 90 -9.61 6.53 11.74
N GLY A 91 -10.29 5.39 11.85
CA GLY A 91 -11.12 5.03 13.00
C GLY A 91 -12.53 5.62 13.00
N SER A 92 -12.88 6.52 12.06
CA SER A 92 -14.22 7.10 12.01
C SER A 92 -15.27 6.07 11.63
N THR A 93 -16.43 6.17 12.25
CA THR A 93 -17.58 5.32 11.97
C THR A 93 -18.28 5.76 10.68
N ILE A 94 -18.69 4.79 9.86
CA ILE A 94 -19.53 4.98 8.68
C ILE A 94 -20.86 4.25 8.94
N GLU A 95 -21.96 5.01 8.91
CA GLU A 95 -23.30 4.47 9.09
C GLU A 95 -23.70 3.57 7.92
N THR A 96 -24.51 2.54 8.20
CA THR A 96 -25.08 1.66 7.17
C THR A 96 -26.60 1.68 7.21
N TYR A 97 -27.22 1.36 6.06
CA TYR A 97 -28.65 1.51 5.82
C TYR A 97 -29.29 0.24 5.25
N GLY A 98 -28.59 -0.89 5.32
CA GLY A 98 -29.05 -2.20 4.85
C GLY A 98 -28.13 -2.76 3.78
N ALA A 99 -28.68 -3.67 2.98
CA ALA A 99 -27.95 -4.32 1.91
C ALA A 99 -28.80 -4.32 0.62
N LYS A 100 -28.12 -4.32 -0.52
CA LYS A 100 -28.77 -4.35 -1.83
C LYS A 100 -28.00 -5.24 -2.79
N THR A 101 -28.69 -6.21 -3.35
CA THR A 101 -28.14 -7.05 -4.42
C THR A 101 -28.20 -6.32 -5.76
N LEU A 102 -27.06 -6.25 -6.44
CA LEU A 102 -26.94 -5.72 -7.81
C LEU A 102 -26.26 -6.74 -8.69
N THR A 103 -26.71 -6.86 -9.94
CA THR A 103 -25.97 -7.56 -10.99
C THR A 103 -25.25 -6.53 -11.84
N LEU A 104 -23.92 -6.59 -11.87
CA LEU A 104 -23.09 -5.66 -12.62
C LEU A 104 -22.72 -6.23 -13.99
N ASN A 105 -22.72 -5.37 -15.01
CA ASN A 105 -22.07 -5.62 -16.30
C ASN A 105 -20.88 -4.66 -16.46
N ILE A 106 -19.71 -5.14 -16.05
CA ILE A 106 -18.44 -4.40 -16.15
C ILE A 106 -17.68 -4.68 -17.46
N GLY A 107 -18.27 -5.43 -18.40
CA GLY A 107 -17.70 -5.68 -19.72
C GLY A 107 -16.73 -6.86 -19.83
N MET A 108 -16.78 -7.81 -18.89
CA MET A 108 -15.91 -9.01 -18.84
C MET A 108 -16.62 -10.29 -19.33
N ARG A 109 -17.65 -10.15 -20.18
CA ARG A 109 -18.43 -11.26 -20.76
C ARG A 109 -19.10 -12.21 -19.75
N ARG A 110 -19.30 -11.75 -18.51
CA ARG A 110 -20.15 -12.39 -17.51
C ARG A 110 -20.77 -11.35 -16.60
N ASP A 111 -21.85 -11.76 -15.95
CA ASP A 111 -22.55 -10.97 -14.95
C ASP A 111 -21.93 -11.20 -13.56
N PHE A 112 -21.91 -10.14 -12.76
CA PHE A 112 -21.40 -10.16 -11.38
C PHE A 112 -22.53 -9.77 -10.42
N THR A 113 -23.20 -10.76 -9.83
CA THR A 113 -24.28 -10.54 -8.86
C THR A 113 -23.72 -10.47 -7.45
N TRP A 114 -23.87 -9.33 -6.77
CA TRP A 114 -23.29 -9.13 -5.44
C TRP A 114 -24.23 -8.37 -4.52
N THR A 115 -24.23 -8.74 -3.24
CA THR A 115 -25.00 -8.07 -2.19
C THR A 115 -24.12 -7.00 -1.54
N PHE A 116 -24.32 -5.75 -1.95
CA PHE A 116 -23.59 -4.59 -1.44
C PHE A 116 -24.17 -4.11 -0.12
N THR A 117 -23.31 -3.66 0.80
CA THR A 117 -23.76 -2.89 1.96
C THR A 117 -24.08 -1.46 1.55
N GLN A 118 -25.26 -0.97 1.92
CA GLN A 118 -25.59 0.45 1.76
C GLN A 118 -24.95 1.23 2.90
N ALA A 119 -24.05 2.16 2.59
CA ALA A 119 -23.27 2.89 3.58
C ALA A 119 -23.24 4.39 3.29
N ASP A 120 -22.97 5.22 4.30
CA ASP A 120 -22.82 6.67 4.14
C ASP A 120 -21.47 7.03 3.49
N VAL A 121 -21.34 6.64 2.21
CA VAL A 121 -20.19 6.91 1.35
C VAL A 121 -20.64 7.71 0.14
N LYS A 122 -19.78 8.58 -0.38
CA LYS A 122 -20.09 9.37 -1.59
C LYS A 122 -19.92 8.59 -2.89
N THR A 123 -19.18 7.49 -2.84
CA THR A 123 -18.71 6.77 -4.02
C THR A 123 -18.90 5.28 -3.79
N PRO A 124 -19.54 4.56 -4.73
CA PRO A 124 -19.60 3.10 -4.70
C PRO A 124 -18.20 2.48 -4.79
N ILE A 125 -17.94 1.43 -4.01
CA ILE A 125 -16.64 0.77 -3.91
C ILE A 125 -16.79 -0.73 -4.18
N LEU A 126 -15.94 -1.27 -5.06
CA LEU A 126 -15.65 -2.70 -5.13
C LEU A 126 -14.48 -2.98 -4.19
N GLY A 127 -14.78 -3.64 -3.08
CA GLY A 127 -13.84 -4.02 -2.04
C GLY A 127 -13.22 -5.40 -2.28
N ALA A 128 -12.35 -5.80 -1.36
CA ALA A 128 -11.63 -7.06 -1.39
C ALA A 128 -12.57 -8.28 -1.39
N ASP A 129 -13.73 -8.21 -0.74
CA ASP A 129 -14.76 -9.24 -0.75
C ASP A 129 -15.23 -9.62 -2.16
N PHE A 130 -15.62 -8.63 -2.97
CA PHE A 130 -16.06 -8.80 -4.34
C PHE A 130 -14.90 -9.21 -5.24
N LEU A 131 -13.75 -8.54 -5.10
CA LEU A 131 -12.58 -8.81 -5.93
C LEU A 131 -12.08 -10.24 -5.73
N ALA A 132 -12.00 -10.72 -4.49
CA ALA A 132 -11.59 -12.08 -4.18
C ALA A 132 -12.64 -13.11 -4.60
N HIS A 133 -13.93 -12.83 -4.38
CA HIS A 133 -15.01 -13.77 -4.76
C HIS A 133 -15.02 -14.07 -6.26
N TYR A 134 -14.75 -13.06 -7.09
CA TYR A 134 -14.76 -13.17 -8.55
C TYR A 134 -13.39 -13.41 -9.18
N ASP A 135 -12.35 -13.64 -8.38
CA ASP A 135 -10.96 -13.83 -8.82
C ASP A 135 -10.50 -12.71 -9.78
N LEU A 136 -10.69 -11.47 -9.34
CA LEU A 136 -10.36 -10.27 -10.10
C LEU A 136 -9.02 -9.69 -9.66
N ALA A 137 -8.09 -9.53 -10.61
CA ALA A 137 -6.79 -8.93 -10.38
C ALA A 137 -6.77 -7.44 -10.73
N VAL A 138 -6.19 -6.65 -9.81
CA VAL A 138 -6.09 -5.18 -9.92
C VAL A 138 -4.69 -4.79 -10.37
N HIS A 139 -4.56 -4.22 -11.57
CA HIS A 139 -3.28 -3.74 -12.10
C HIS A 139 -3.21 -2.22 -12.06
N MET A 140 -2.55 -1.66 -11.04
CA MET A 140 -2.50 -0.21 -10.81
C MET A 140 -1.73 0.58 -11.89
N ASN A 141 -0.68 -0.01 -12.47
CA ASN A 141 0.12 0.65 -13.51
C ASN A 141 -0.70 0.88 -14.79
N THR A 142 -1.41 -0.15 -15.24
CA THR A 142 -2.26 -0.13 -16.44
C THR A 142 -3.68 0.38 -16.16
N ARG A 143 -4.06 0.45 -14.88
CA ARG A 143 -5.41 0.80 -14.40
C ARG A 143 -6.45 -0.13 -15.00
N THR A 144 -6.14 -1.41 -14.98
CA THR A 144 -6.99 -2.45 -15.52
C THR A 144 -7.44 -3.36 -14.39
N LEU A 145 -8.70 -3.77 -14.46
CA LEU A 145 -9.21 -4.89 -13.71
C LEU A 145 -9.23 -6.09 -14.66
N SER A 146 -8.59 -7.19 -14.30
CA SER A 146 -8.59 -8.43 -15.07
C SER A 146 -9.42 -9.48 -14.35
N ASP A 147 -10.17 -10.25 -15.13
CA ASP A 147 -10.89 -11.43 -14.66
C ASP A 147 -10.08 -12.67 -15.02
N ASN A 148 -9.61 -13.40 -13.99
CA ASN A 148 -8.81 -14.59 -14.18
C ASN A 148 -9.63 -15.79 -14.70
N THR A 149 -10.96 -15.76 -14.53
CA THR A 149 -11.85 -16.80 -15.07
C THR A 149 -12.00 -16.65 -16.59
N THR A 150 -12.18 -15.41 -17.08
CA THR A 150 -12.42 -15.14 -18.51
C THR A 150 -11.17 -14.71 -19.27
N ASN A 151 -10.08 -14.41 -18.57
CA ASN A 151 -8.85 -13.81 -19.10
C ASN A 151 -9.10 -12.46 -19.83
N ILE A 152 -10.17 -11.74 -19.46
CA ILE A 152 -10.50 -10.44 -20.04
C ILE A 152 -10.12 -9.33 -19.06
N ALA A 153 -9.46 -8.31 -19.57
CA ALA A 153 -9.14 -7.10 -18.82
C ALA A 153 -9.98 -5.91 -19.31
N VAL A 154 -10.46 -5.12 -18.36
CA VAL A 154 -11.17 -3.87 -18.62
C VAL A 154 -10.36 -2.72 -18.07
N LYS A 155 -10.14 -1.71 -18.92
CA LYS A 155 -9.45 -0.49 -18.53
C LYS A 155 -10.41 0.44 -17.78
N GLY A 156 -9.98 0.84 -16.60
CA GLY A 156 -10.68 1.80 -15.77
C GLY A 156 -10.56 3.23 -16.29
N THR A 157 -11.48 4.07 -15.83
CA THR A 157 -11.46 5.52 -16.05
C THR A 157 -10.82 6.24 -14.86
N LEU A 158 -10.07 7.31 -15.15
CA LEU A 158 -9.43 8.13 -14.12
C LEU A 158 -10.45 8.95 -13.32
N SER A 159 -10.16 9.17 -12.04
CA SER A 159 -10.80 10.27 -11.33
C SER A 159 -10.45 11.59 -11.99
N ARG A 160 -11.46 12.41 -12.32
CA ARG A 160 -11.27 13.80 -12.78
C ARG A 160 -11.00 14.77 -11.62
N HIS A 161 -11.13 14.30 -10.38
CA HIS A 161 -10.90 15.11 -9.19
C HIS A 161 -9.47 14.92 -8.69
N ASN A 162 -8.86 16.01 -8.20
CA ASN A 162 -7.64 15.93 -7.39
C ASN A 162 -7.93 15.00 -6.22
N THR A 163 -7.31 13.82 -6.23
CA THR A 163 -7.59 12.82 -5.22
C THR A 163 -7.14 13.29 -3.85
N THR A 164 -8.08 13.34 -2.90
CA THR A 164 -7.81 13.36 -1.45
C THR A 164 -7.47 11.94 -0.96
N GLY A 165 -6.57 11.25 -1.67
CA GLY A 165 -5.96 10.03 -1.15
C GLY A 165 -4.87 10.39 -0.14
N ILE A 166 -4.42 9.42 0.65
CA ILE A 166 -3.16 9.56 1.41
C ILE A 166 -2.04 9.69 0.37
N SER A 167 -1.74 10.92 0.01
CA SER A 167 -0.65 11.27 -0.88
C SER A 167 0.45 11.91 -0.04
N VAL A 168 1.70 11.70 -0.44
CA VAL A 168 2.83 12.53 0.02
C VAL A 168 2.67 13.89 -0.64
N THR A 169 1.62 14.65 -0.28
CA THR A 169 1.35 15.96 -0.88
C THR A 169 0.56 16.83 0.07
N THR A 170 1.02 18.08 0.08
CA THR A 170 0.69 19.30 0.82
C THR A 170 -0.78 19.74 0.84
N CYS A 171 -1.72 18.83 1.08
CA CYS A 171 -3.05 19.23 1.55
C CYS A 171 -3.03 19.37 3.08
N HIS A 172 -3.89 20.26 3.59
CA HIS A 172 -4.08 20.66 5.00
C HIS A 172 -3.31 21.93 5.42
N GLY A 173 -3.94 23.09 5.17
CA GLY A 173 -3.62 24.39 5.78
C GLY A 173 -2.61 25.23 5.02
N ARG A 174 -3.04 26.38 4.48
CA ARG A 174 -2.17 27.35 3.78
C ARG A 174 -0.95 27.79 4.61
N LYS A 175 -1.02 27.68 5.94
CA LYS A 175 0.00 28.16 6.89
C LYS A 175 1.40 27.59 6.66
N TYR A 176 1.52 26.34 6.21
CA TYR A 176 2.82 25.66 6.09
C TYR A 176 3.22 25.35 4.64
N ILE A 177 2.33 25.61 3.66
CA ILE A 177 2.61 25.35 2.24
C ILE A 177 3.79 26.18 1.74
N GLU A 178 3.90 27.45 2.14
CA GLU A 178 5.01 28.30 1.73
C GLU A 178 6.36 27.77 2.23
N ILE A 179 6.41 27.24 3.45
CA ILE A 179 7.62 26.66 4.05
C ILE A 179 7.98 25.36 3.32
N LEU A 180 7.00 24.50 3.09
CA LEU A 180 7.19 23.24 2.38
C LEU A 180 7.62 23.44 0.93
N ASN A 181 7.09 24.46 0.25
CA ASN A 181 7.53 24.85 -1.10
C ASN A 181 8.92 25.51 -1.09
N ARG A 182 9.28 26.20 0.00
CA ARG A 182 10.62 26.79 0.18
C ARG A 182 11.70 25.73 0.43
N TYR A 183 11.33 24.57 0.99
CA TYR A 183 12.25 23.47 1.31
C TYR A 183 11.74 22.12 0.75
N PRO A 184 11.67 21.96 -0.58
CA PRO A 184 11.13 20.75 -1.22
C PRO A 184 11.93 19.49 -0.86
N ASP A 185 13.23 19.65 -0.55
CA ASP A 185 14.13 18.58 -0.12
C ASP A 185 13.68 17.89 1.18
N LEU A 186 12.87 18.55 2.02
CA LEU A 186 12.32 17.96 3.25
C LEU A 186 11.22 16.92 2.97
N ILE A 187 10.57 17.01 1.82
CA ILE A 187 9.41 16.16 1.46
C ILE A 187 9.81 15.08 0.45
N GLN A 188 10.97 15.23 -0.18
CA GLN A 188 11.54 14.21 -1.04
C GLN A 188 12.25 13.17 -0.18
N GLN A 189 11.81 11.91 -0.23
CA GLN A 189 12.59 10.81 0.34
C GLN A 189 13.96 10.86 -0.34
N LEU A 190 15.01 11.19 0.43
CA LEU A 190 16.39 11.38 -0.04
C LEU A 190 16.78 10.28 -1.05
N ALA A 191 16.70 10.61 -2.34
CA ALA A 191 17.31 9.83 -3.40
C ALA A 191 18.79 10.23 -3.45
N GLY A 192 19.56 9.81 -2.44
CA GLY A 192 20.99 10.13 -2.31
C GLY A 192 21.24 11.61 -2.04
N THR A 193 21.85 11.94 -0.91
CA THR A 193 22.43 13.28 -0.74
C THR A 193 23.37 13.54 -1.91
N GLY A 194 23.11 14.58 -2.71
CA GLY A 194 24.14 15.15 -3.59
C GLY A 194 25.39 15.53 -2.78
N PRO A 195 26.53 15.83 -3.44
CA PRO A 195 27.74 16.21 -2.74
C PRO A 195 27.45 17.36 -1.78
N ALA A 196 27.91 17.24 -0.53
CA ALA A 196 27.69 18.25 0.49
C ALA A 196 28.16 19.62 -0.03
N LYS A 197 27.30 20.64 0.09
CA LYS A 197 27.63 22.02 -0.32
C LYS A 197 28.76 22.65 0.54
N HIS A 198 29.08 22.01 1.66
CA HIS A 198 30.15 22.37 2.56
C HIS A 198 31.22 21.27 2.57
N GLN A 199 32.48 21.66 2.78
CA GLN A 199 33.60 20.71 2.84
C GLN A 199 33.64 19.91 4.15
N THR A 200 32.79 20.24 5.13
CA THR A 200 32.68 19.50 6.39
C THR A 200 32.03 18.15 6.13
N GLN A 201 32.77 17.06 6.36
CA GLN A 201 32.25 15.70 6.29
C GLN A 201 32.30 15.07 7.69
N HIS A 202 31.22 14.41 8.10
CA HIS A 202 31.25 13.58 9.30
C HIS A 202 32.01 12.29 9.00
N HIS A 203 33.28 12.25 9.40
CA HIS A 203 34.10 11.05 9.33
C HIS A 203 34.11 10.35 10.70
N ILE A 204 33.50 9.18 10.79
CA ILE A 204 33.70 8.30 11.95
C ILE A 204 35.02 7.59 11.71
N LYS A 205 36.08 8.04 12.40
CA LYS A 205 37.37 7.38 12.38
C LYS A 205 37.24 6.03 13.09
N THR A 206 37.19 4.95 12.31
CA THR A 206 37.21 3.58 12.83
C THR A 206 38.56 2.96 12.49
N SER A 207 39.19 2.34 13.48
CA SER A 207 40.43 1.57 13.33
C SER A 207 40.16 0.15 13.81
N GLY A 208 40.48 -0.85 13.00
CA GLY A 208 40.26 -2.27 13.33
C GLY A 208 39.06 -2.88 12.60
N GLN A 209 38.82 -4.17 12.87
CA GLN A 209 37.71 -4.90 12.26
C GLN A 209 36.36 -4.41 12.82
N PRO A 210 35.27 -4.45 12.02
CA PRO A 210 33.94 -4.13 12.48
C PRO A 210 33.59 -4.96 13.72
N THR A 211 33.38 -4.29 14.85
CA THR A 211 32.92 -4.96 16.07
C THR A 211 31.40 -5.05 16.04
N PHE A 212 30.88 -6.27 16.00
CA PHE A 212 29.46 -6.51 16.21
C PHE A 212 29.20 -6.83 17.68
N SER A 213 28.14 -6.25 18.26
CA SER A 213 27.61 -6.68 19.55
C SER A 213 26.25 -7.33 19.34
N HIS A 214 26.02 -8.49 19.97
CA HIS A 214 24.69 -9.07 20.00
C HIS A 214 23.70 -8.10 20.66
N PRO A 215 22.43 -8.07 20.19
CA PRO A 215 21.37 -7.33 20.86
C PRO A 215 21.32 -7.74 22.34
N ARG A 216 21.52 -6.79 23.25
CA ARG A 216 21.35 -7.02 24.68
C ARG A 216 19.92 -6.69 25.07
N ARG A 217 19.29 -7.55 25.87
CA ARG A 217 18.00 -7.23 26.47
C ARG A 217 18.15 -5.97 27.33
N LEU A 218 17.19 -5.07 27.25
CA LEU A 218 17.11 -3.92 28.15
C LEU A 218 17.06 -4.43 29.60
N PRO A 219 17.86 -3.87 30.52
CA PRO A 219 17.73 -4.14 31.94
C PRO A 219 16.29 -3.82 32.40
N PRO A 220 15.70 -4.61 33.32
CA PRO A 220 14.32 -4.42 33.75
C PRO A 220 14.00 -2.99 34.26
N HIS A 221 14.96 -2.33 34.91
CA HIS A 221 14.80 -0.97 35.45
C HIS A 221 14.74 0.15 34.38
N LYS A 222 14.90 -0.18 33.10
CA LYS A 222 14.79 0.78 31.97
C LYS A 222 13.52 0.57 31.14
N LEU A 223 12.60 -0.26 31.61
CA LEU A 223 11.33 -0.56 30.95
C LEU A 223 10.15 0.23 31.54
N GLU A 224 10.42 1.21 32.42
CA GLU A 224 9.45 2.14 33.01
C GLU A 224 9.47 3.51 32.31
#